data_AF-A0A6J5F8Y2-F1
#
_entry.id   AF-A0A6J5F8Y2-F1
#
_cell.length_a   1.000
_cell.length_b   1.000
_cell.length_c   1.000
_cell.angle_alpha   90.00
_cell.angle_beta   90.00
_cell.angle_gamma   90.00
#
_symmetry.space_group_name_H-M   'P 1'
#
loop_
_entity.id
_entity.type
_entity.pdbx_description
1 polymer ?
#
loop_
_entity_poly.entity_id
_entity_poly.type
_entity_poly.pdbx_seq_one_letter_code
_entity_poly.pdbx_strand_id
1 'polypeptide(L)'
;MQTSLATSSYGPHLYHGVWQFPVHHVRGGTSTGAIIWEPWMPSSIALREELLRHLMGVSLNGNTPGNRQLTGLGRGPATSNKVFLAHIETTSDGSTRLVSTLAQLAADHGRIDWSVNCGNMSAALQTWALDMGFIEADGSGWHTLDIRNINTGSLTTSRMAIDPDGTFVKASIPGVLGTFPAVDLFLLDPVGAKTGSLLPTGSVVDVIDGYHVSCVDAAVPMVIASAREFGKTAHEPVTELVSDTAFLRQANAVWIEAGLRMGLRHPDGSLMSRNAIVQSETIPKFCIVGEPRHGGDIAVRYFTPQTIHATMAVSGGCCLAVATLIPGSVAYHFASKSATQHLRDINVVIEHPAGLLETVVQARSSEHNPTIAMVAYRRSAQILMKGHVPLYNASRELQSALEQARHAPL
;
A
#
# COMPACT_ATOMS: atom_id res chain seq x y z
N MET A 1 17.65 -36.11 6.37
CA MET A 1 18.85 -35.97 5.51
C MET A 1 18.40 -35.66 4.09
N GLN A 2 18.35 -34.37 3.73
CA GLN A 2 18.55 -33.76 2.40
C GLN A 2 17.81 -32.40 2.34
N THR A 3 18.42 -31.38 2.93
CA THR A 3 18.15 -29.96 2.67
C THR A 3 19.45 -29.16 2.85
N SER A 4 20.53 -29.57 2.17
CA SER A 4 21.80 -28.82 2.21
C SER A 4 22.47 -28.64 0.84
N LEU A 5 21.68 -28.63 -0.25
CA LEU A 5 22.18 -28.45 -1.61
C LEU A 5 21.34 -27.40 -2.34
N ALA A 6 21.50 -26.11 -2.02
CA ALA A 6 21.12 -24.98 -2.90
C ALA A 6 21.52 -23.57 -2.42
N THR A 7 21.99 -23.38 -1.18
CA THR A 7 22.15 -22.01 -0.64
C THR A 7 23.45 -21.30 -1.05
N SER A 8 24.49 -22.03 -1.48
CA SER A 8 25.78 -21.41 -1.85
C SER A 8 25.83 -20.79 -3.25
N SER A 9 24.82 -21.02 -4.11
CA SER A 9 24.83 -20.56 -5.51
C SER A 9 23.89 -19.38 -5.82
N TYR A 10 23.03 -18.96 -4.87
CA TYR A 10 22.05 -17.91 -5.15
C TYR A 10 22.59 -16.48 -4.96
N GLY A 11 23.75 -16.30 -4.31
CA GLY A 11 24.35 -14.98 -4.12
C GLY A 11 24.95 -14.33 -5.38
N PRO A 12 25.45 -13.08 -5.27
CA PRO A 12 26.22 -12.44 -6.33
C PRO A 12 27.43 -13.29 -6.73
N HIS A 13 27.69 -13.46 -8.02
CA HIS A 13 28.82 -14.26 -8.48
C HIS A 13 29.36 -13.80 -9.84
N LEU A 14 30.58 -14.22 -10.17
CA LEU A 14 31.20 -13.93 -11.46
C LEU A 14 30.94 -15.08 -12.45
N TYR A 15 30.47 -14.75 -13.65
CA TYR A 15 30.26 -15.71 -14.73
C TYR A 15 30.80 -15.14 -16.04
N HIS A 16 31.79 -15.82 -16.64
CA HIS A 16 32.53 -15.35 -17.83
C HIS A 16 33.03 -13.89 -17.72
N GLY A 17 33.54 -13.51 -16.54
CA GLY A 17 34.06 -12.17 -16.29
C GLY A 17 32.99 -11.09 -16.09
N VAL A 18 31.70 -11.46 -16.05
CA VAL A 18 30.58 -10.54 -15.79
C VAL A 18 29.97 -10.87 -14.43
N TRP A 19 29.80 -9.87 -13.58
CA TRP A 19 29.08 -10.03 -12.32
C TRP A 19 27.60 -10.26 -12.57
N GLN A 20 27.03 -11.26 -11.89
CA GLN A 20 25.62 -11.59 -11.92
C GLN A 20 25.02 -11.34 -10.53
N PHE A 21 23.93 -10.58 -10.48
CA PHE A 21 23.30 -10.19 -9.22
C PHE A 21 21.90 -10.77 -9.07
N PRO A 22 21.57 -11.43 -7.94
CA PRO A 22 20.29 -12.11 -7.77
C PRO A 22 19.13 -11.13 -7.58
N VAL A 23 18.00 -11.45 -8.21
CA VAL A 23 16.77 -10.66 -8.17
C VAL A 23 15.54 -11.56 -8.16
N HIS A 24 14.48 -11.11 -7.49
CA HIS A 24 13.12 -11.58 -7.73
C HIS A 24 12.35 -10.47 -8.41
N HIS A 25 12.02 -10.63 -9.69
CA HIS A 25 11.10 -9.73 -10.35
C HIS A 25 9.67 -10.15 -10.00
N VAL A 26 8.89 -9.23 -9.43
CA VAL A 26 7.60 -9.52 -8.83
C VAL A 26 6.53 -8.54 -9.28
N ARG A 27 5.28 -8.96 -9.12
CA ARG A 27 4.11 -8.09 -9.08
C ARG A 27 3.54 -8.14 -7.66
N GLY A 28 3.37 -6.96 -7.05
CA GLY A 28 2.54 -6.80 -5.86
C GLY A 28 1.43 -5.80 -6.17
N GLY A 29 0.17 -6.23 -6.04
CA GLY A 29 -0.96 -5.41 -6.45
C GLY A 29 -0.86 -5.01 -7.93
N THR A 30 -1.03 -3.72 -8.22
CA THR A 30 -0.89 -3.13 -9.56
C THR A 30 0.50 -2.55 -9.83
N SER A 31 1.52 -2.93 -9.05
CA SER A 31 2.90 -2.49 -9.22
C SER A 31 3.83 -3.68 -9.50
N THR A 32 4.91 -3.43 -10.24
CA THR A 32 5.96 -4.41 -10.53
C THR A 32 7.33 -3.85 -10.19
N GLY A 33 8.29 -4.73 -9.95
CA GLY A 33 9.67 -4.34 -9.64
C GLY A 33 10.50 -5.52 -9.17
N ALA A 34 11.63 -5.25 -8.55
CA ALA A 34 12.51 -6.28 -7.99
C ALA A 34 12.44 -6.32 -6.45
N ILE A 35 12.63 -7.50 -5.87
CA ILE A 35 12.97 -7.68 -4.46
C ILE A 35 14.38 -8.30 -4.39
N ILE A 36 15.22 -7.73 -3.54
CA ILE A 36 16.62 -8.09 -3.35
C ILE A 36 16.86 -8.39 -1.87
N TRP A 37 17.62 -9.46 -1.59
CA TRP A 37 18.15 -9.73 -0.26
C TRP A 37 19.18 -8.66 0.10
N GLU A 38 18.85 -7.79 1.06
CA GLU A 38 19.67 -6.63 1.41
C GLU A 38 21.11 -6.99 1.84
N PRO A 39 21.38 -8.09 2.56
CA PRO A 39 22.74 -8.48 2.94
C PRO A 39 23.69 -8.72 1.76
N TRP A 40 23.18 -8.93 0.54
CA TRP A 40 24.02 -9.00 -0.68
C TRP A 40 24.33 -7.65 -1.31
N MET A 41 23.74 -6.57 -0.82
CA MET A 41 23.99 -5.22 -1.33
C MET A 41 25.34 -4.69 -0.85
N PRO A 42 26.04 -3.88 -1.67
CA PRO A 42 27.18 -3.09 -1.20
C PRO A 42 26.84 -2.26 0.05
N SER A 43 27.80 -2.05 0.94
CA SER A 43 27.62 -1.21 2.14
C SER A 43 27.50 0.28 1.80
N SER A 44 28.18 0.74 0.75
CA SER A 44 28.14 2.14 0.28
C SER A 44 26.83 2.45 -0.43
N ILE A 45 26.12 3.50 0.02
CA ILE A 45 24.89 3.97 -0.63
C ILE A 45 25.12 4.31 -2.11
N ALA A 46 26.24 4.94 -2.46
CA ALA A 46 26.55 5.29 -3.84
C ALA A 46 26.64 4.05 -4.75
N LEU A 47 27.24 2.96 -4.24
CA LEU A 47 27.34 1.69 -4.97
C LEU A 47 26.01 0.93 -5.00
N ARG A 48 25.19 1.03 -3.94
CA ARG A 48 23.81 0.53 -3.97
C ARG A 48 23.02 1.22 -5.08
N GLU A 49 23.10 2.54 -5.15
CA GLU A 49 22.39 3.30 -6.18
C GLU A 49 22.91 2.98 -7.59
N GLU A 50 24.22 2.87 -7.79
CA GLU A 50 24.79 2.41 -9.07
C GLU A 50 24.23 1.05 -9.49
N LEU A 51 24.23 0.07 -8.58
CA LEU A 51 23.68 -1.26 -8.81
C LEU A 51 22.19 -1.18 -9.19
N LEU A 52 21.39 -0.46 -8.41
CA LEU A 52 19.95 -0.30 -8.69
C LEU A 52 19.69 0.35 -10.04
N ARG A 53 20.50 1.34 -10.43
CA ARG A 53 20.40 2.00 -11.72
C ARG A 53 20.69 1.04 -12.87
N HIS A 54 21.72 0.19 -12.74
CA HIS A 54 22.00 -0.88 -13.70
C HIS A 54 20.87 -1.90 -13.77
N LEU A 55 20.41 -2.44 -12.63
CA LEU A 55 19.34 -3.44 -12.59
C LEU A 55 18.06 -2.95 -13.24
N MET A 56 17.71 -1.68 -13.03
CA MET A 56 16.46 -1.09 -13.53
C MET A 56 16.61 -0.39 -14.89
N GLY A 57 17.83 -0.28 -15.44
CA GLY A 57 18.06 0.34 -16.74
C GLY A 57 17.77 1.85 -16.76
N VAL A 58 18.03 2.54 -15.65
CA VAL A 58 17.88 4.00 -15.54
C VAL A 58 19.24 4.69 -15.68
N SER A 59 19.24 6.00 -15.94
CA SER A 59 20.49 6.75 -16.11
C SER A 59 21.38 6.66 -14.87
N LEU A 60 22.69 6.51 -15.08
CA LEU A 60 23.68 6.61 -14.01
C LEU A 60 23.75 8.04 -13.43
N ASN A 61 23.59 9.06 -14.28
CA ASN A 61 23.70 10.47 -13.93
C ASN A 61 22.71 11.34 -14.72
N GLY A 62 22.15 12.36 -14.07
CA GLY A 62 21.31 13.36 -14.72
C GLY A 62 19.98 12.82 -15.25
N ASN A 63 19.43 13.52 -16.26
CA ASN A 63 18.14 13.22 -16.87
C ASN A 63 18.32 12.55 -18.25
N THR A 64 17.43 11.65 -18.59
CA THR A 64 17.34 10.96 -19.87
C THR A 64 15.87 10.86 -20.31
N PRO A 65 15.28 11.98 -20.78
CA PRO A 65 13.89 11.99 -21.25
C PRO A 65 13.66 10.93 -22.32
N GLY A 66 12.54 10.19 -22.22
CA GLY A 66 12.20 9.15 -23.17
C GLY A 66 12.99 7.84 -23.03
N ASN A 67 13.75 7.66 -21.94
CA ASN A 67 14.39 6.38 -21.64
C ASN A 67 13.35 5.25 -21.55
N ARG A 68 13.52 4.23 -22.39
CA ARG A 68 12.64 3.05 -22.46
C ARG A 68 13.12 1.90 -21.57
N GLN A 69 14.25 2.06 -20.88
CA GLN A 69 14.85 1.10 -19.95
C GLN A 69 15.20 -0.25 -20.60
N LEU A 70 15.64 -0.22 -21.87
CA LEU A 70 15.94 -1.42 -22.66
C LEU A 70 17.05 -2.30 -22.10
N THR A 71 17.87 -1.76 -21.19
CA THR A 71 19.03 -2.44 -20.60
C THR A 71 18.80 -2.89 -19.15
N GLY A 72 17.55 -2.92 -18.67
CA GLY A 72 17.25 -3.36 -17.31
C GLY A 72 15.82 -3.87 -17.16
N LEU A 73 15.43 -4.10 -15.91
CA LEU A 73 14.14 -4.70 -15.53
C LEU A 73 13.00 -3.69 -15.42
N GLY A 74 13.32 -2.39 -15.43
CA GLY A 74 12.32 -1.33 -15.40
C GLY A 74 11.44 -1.34 -16.65
N ARG A 75 10.17 -0.92 -16.50
CA ARG A 75 9.17 -1.02 -17.59
C ARG A 75 8.58 0.32 -18.04
N GLY A 76 9.21 1.43 -17.69
CA GLY A 76 8.83 2.80 -18.06
C GLY A 76 8.07 3.55 -16.96
N PRO A 77 6.80 3.25 -16.69
CA PRO A 77 6.03 3.93 -15.67
C PRO A 77 6.61 3.78 -14.26
N ALA A 78 6.45 4.79 -13.40
CA ALA A 78 6.88 4.74 -12.00
C ALA A 78 6.25 3.56 -11.23
N THR A 79 5.04 3.11 -11.62
CA THR A 79 4.37 1.93 -11.09
C THR A 79 5.17 0.63 -11.27
N SER A 80 6.07 0.58 -12.24
CA SER A 80 6.89 -0.56 -12.62
C SER A 80 8.41 -0.33 -12.46
N ASN A 81 8.80 0.66 -11.65
CA ASN A 81 10.19 1.07 -11.42
C ASN A 81 10.52 1.14 -9.93
N LYS A 82 10.52 -0.02 -9.29
CA LYS A 82 10.64 -0.15 -7.84
C LYS A 82 11.59 -1.28 -7.50
N VAL A 83 12.39 -1.09 -6.45
CA VAL A 83 13.18 -2.16 -5.87
C VAL A 83 13.01 -2.16 -4.36
N PHE A 84 12.58 -3.28 -3.80
CA PHE A 84 12.68 -3.51 -2.36
C PHE A 84 14.02 -4.15 -2.04
N LEU A 85 14.75 -3.53 -1.12
CA LEU A 85 15.81 -4.18 -0.37
C LEU A 85 15.14 -4.75 0.88
N ALA A 86 15.26 -6.06 1.10
CA ALA A 86 14.59 -6.70 2.22
C ALA A 86 15.53 -7.65 2.95
N HIS A 87 15.37 -7.72 4.28
CA HIS A 87 16.01 -8.71 5.12
C HIS A 87 15.08 -9.24 6.21
N ILE A 88 15.51 -10.27 6.93
CA ILE A 88 14.77 -10.84 8.05
C ILE A 88 15.42 -10.43 9.36
N GLU A 89 14.59 -10.08 10.33
CA GLU A 89 14.95 -9.71 11.69
C GLU A 89 14.20 -10.61 12.66
N THR A 90 14.92 -11.17 13.65
CA THR A 90 14.28 -11.82 14.80
C THR A 90 13.94 -10.74 15.83
N THR A 91 12.66 -10.63 16.18
CA THR A 91 12.18 -9.67 17.17
C THR A 91 12.48 -10.13 18.60
N SER A 92 12.31 -9.23 19.57
CA SER A 92 12.59 -9.50 20.99
C SER A 92 11.77 -10.63 21.60
N ASP A 93 10.60 -10.92 21.04
CA ASP A 93 9.73 -12.03 21.43
C ASP A 93 10.05 -13.34 20.70
N GLY A 94 11.11 -13.36 19.88
CA GLY A 94 11.55 -14.52 19.10
C GLY A 94 10.79 -14.74 17.80
N SER A 95 9.82 -13.89 17.46
CA SER A 95 9.12 -13.98 16.17
C SER A 95 9.97 -13.46 15.00
N THR A 96 9.57 -13.84 13.79
CA THR A 96 10.26 -13.45 12.55
C THR A 96 9.55 -12.27 11.92
N ARG A 97 10.31 -11.22 11.58
CA ARG A 97 9.82 -10.02 10.91
C ARG A 97 10.63 -9.74 9.67
N LEU A 98 9.98 -9.28 8.62
CA LEU A 98 10.64 -8.77 7.42
C LEU A 98 10.88 -7.26 7.57
N VAL A 99 12.11 -6.83 7.30
CA VAL A 99 12.50 -5.42 7.21
C VAL A 99 12.64 -5.08 5.74
N SER A 100 12.08 -3.94 5.31
CA SER A 100 12.08 -3.52 3.91
C SER A 100 12.47 -2.06 3.74
N THR A 101 13.17 -1.79 2.64
CA THR A 101 13.51 -0.46 2.15
C THR A 101 13.12 -0.38 0.68
N LEU A 102 12.25 0.55 0.32
CA LEU A 102 11.90 0.83 -1.06
C LEU A 102 12.88 1.86 -1.64
N ALA A 103 13.43 1.51 -2.80
CA ALA A 103 14.00 2.45 -3.76
C ALA A 103 12.95 2.69 -4.85
N GLN A 104 12.43 3.92 -4.93
CA GLN A 104 11.55 4.35 -6.02
C GLN A 104 12.40 5.01 -7.11
N LEU A 105 12.30 4.49 -8.33
CA LEU A 105 13.04 4.99 -9.49
C LEU A 105 12.07 5.60 -10.52
N ALA A 106 12.61 6.46 -11.38
CA ALA A 106 11.92 6.95 -12.57
C ALA A 106 12.73 6.60 -13.82
N ALA A 107 12.05 6.36 -14.93
CA ALA A 107 12.74 5.98 -16.17
C ALA A 107 13.64 7.11 -16.68
N ASP A 108 13.23 8.36 -16.50
CA ASP A 108 13.78 9.55 -17.14
C ASP A 108 14.90 10.24 -16.35
N HIS A 109 15.32 9.73 -15.19
CA HIS A 109 16.43 10.30 -14.43
C HIS A 109 17.09 9.30 -13.47
N GLY A 110 18.35 9.57 -13.10
CA GLY A 110 19.12 8.72 -12.19
C GLY A 110 18.82 8.90 -10.69
N ARG A 111 18.01 9.87 -10.29
CA ARG A 111 17.66 10.08 -8.88
C ARG A 111 16.78 8.93 -8.37
N ILE A 112 17.12 8.43 -7.18
CA ILE A 112 16.34 7.42 -6.44
C ILE A 112 15.67 8.12 -5.27
N ASP A 113 14.36 7.90 -5.12
CA ASP A 113 13.59 8.38 -3.98
C ASP A 113 13.51 7.28 -2.91
N TRP A 114 14.08 7.60 -1.74
CA TRP A 114 14.14 6.74 -0.56
C TRP A 114 13.15 7.18 0.54
N SER A 115 12.28 8.15 0.27
CA SER A 115 11.37 8.74 1.27
C SER A 115 9.99 8.07 1.33
N VAL A 116 9.72 7.15 0.39
CA VAL A 116 8.39 6.57 0.19
C VAL A 116 8.37 5.07 0.46
N ASN A 117 7.17 4.55 0.73
CA ASN A 117 6.85 3.13 0.69
C ASN A 117 5.81 2.88 -0.42
N CYS A 118 5.61 1.63 -0.83
CA CYS A 118 4.60 1.25 -1.81
C CYS A 118 3.72 0.10 -1.30
N GLY A 119 2.54 0.46 -0.78
CA GLY A 119 1.58 -0.54 -0.28
C GLY A 119 1.17 -1.61 -1.31
N ASN A 120 1.10 -1.27 -2.61
CA ASN A 120 0.85 -2.29 -3.64
C ASN A 120 1.97 -3.33 -3.69
N MET A 121 3.22 -2.89 -3.87
CA MET A 121 4.34 -3.81 -4.04
C MET A 121 4.70 -4.55 -2.74
N SER A 122 4.39 -3.97 -1.56
CA SER A 122 4.55 -4.65 -0.26
C SER A 122 3.80 -5.99 -0.21
N ALA A 123 2.74 -6.17 -1.01
CA ALA A 123 2.00 -7.44 -1.07
C ALA A 123 2.87 -8.62 -1.56
N ALA A 124 3.96 -8.36 -2.27
CA ALA A 124 4.86 -9.39 -2.76
C ALA A 124 5.91 -9.83 -1.72
N LEU A 125 6.08 -9.11 -0.61
CA LEU A 125 7.16 -9.37 0.36
C LEU A 125 7.01 -10.70 1.09
N GLN A 126 5.80 -11.06 1.53
CA GLN A 126 5.56 -12.37 2.16
C GLN A 126 5.73 -13.52 1.16
N THR A 127 5.22 -13.37 -0.07
CA THR A 127 5.43 -14.37 -1.13
C THR A 127 6.91 -14.56 -1.44
N TRP A 128 7.70 -13.48 -1.48
CA TRP A 128 9.14 -13.55 -1.64
C TRP A 128 9.84 -14.22 -0.45
N ALA A 129 9.45 -13.91 0.79
CA ALA A 129 10.04 -14.53 1.98
C ALA A 129 9.76 -16.05 2.02
N LEU A 130 8.56 -16.48 1.60
CA LEU A 130 8.22 -17.89 1.42
C LEU A 130 9.06 -18.55 0.32
N ASP A 131 9.21 -17.90 -0.84
CA ASP A 131 9.99 -18.45 -1.96
C ASP A 131 11.50 -18.53 -1.66
N MET A 132 12.02 -17.62 -0.84
CA MET A 132 13.39 -17.65 -0.33
C MET A 132 13.61 -18.69 0.78
N GLY A 133 12.53 -19.28 1.32
CA GLY A 133 12.61 -20.20 2.47
C GLY A 133 12.96 -19.51 3.79
N PHE A 134 12.73 -18.20 3.90
CA PHE A 134 12.97 -17.43 5.11
C PHE A 134 11.87 -17.58 6.17
N ILE A 135 10.68 -17.94 5.71
CA ILE A 135 9.55 -18.31 6.55
C ILE A 135 8.90 -19.56 5.98
N GLU A 136 8.30 -20.36 6.85
CA GLU A 136 7.51 -21.53 6.49
C GLU A 136 6.02 -21.17 6.54
N ALA A 137 5.22 -21.83 5.69
CA ALA A 137 3.76 -21.74 5.74
C ALA A 137 3.19 -23.14 5.93
N ASP A 138 3.25 -23.62 7.17
CA ASP A 138 2.88 -24.99 7.53
C ASP A 138 1.36 -25.18 7.60
N GLY A 139 0.85 -26.05 6.72
CA GLY A 139 -0.55 -26.45 6.74
C GLY A 139 -1.53 -25.41 6.19
N SER A 140 -2.80 -25.81 6.17
CA SER A 140 -3.91 -24.97 5.70
C SER A 140 -4.29 -23.90 6.73
N GLY A 141 -4.76 -22.75 6.25
CA GLY A 141 -5.22 -21.65 7.08
C GLY A 141 -4.45 -20.36 6.81
N TRP A 142 -4.52 -19.44 7.78
CA TRP A 142 -3.93 -18.11 7.69
C TRP A 142 -2.47 -18.10 8.13
N HIS A 143 -1.62 -17.47 7.33
CA HIS A 143 -0.19 -17.27 7.56
C HIS A 143 0.12 -15.79 7.57
N THR A 144 0.75 -15.29 8.64
CA THR A 144 1.04 -13.87 8.82
C THR A 144 2.53 -13.58 8.86
N LEU A 145 2.94 -12.44 8.31
CA LEU A 145 4.29 -11.91 8.39
C LEU A 145 4.25 -10.41 8.68
N ASP A 146 4.89 -10.00 9.76
CA ASP A 146 5.13 -8.58 10.04
C ASP A 146 6.16 -8.02 9.08
N ILE A 147 5.89 -6.81 8.59
CA ILE A 147 6.74 -6.07 7.67
C ILE A 147 6.96 -4.67 8.24
N ARG A 148 8.22 -4.35 8.55
CA ARG A 148 8.66 -3.01 8.91
C ARG A 148 9.30 -2.33 7.71
N ASN A 149 8.73 -1.23 7.25
CA ASN A 149 9.35 -0.40 6.24
C ASN A 149 10.19 0.70 6.90
N ILE A 150 11.48 0.78 6.56
CA ILE A 150 12.38 1.75 7.19
C ILE A 150 12.29 3.14 6.59
N ASN A 151 11.84 3.29 5.33
CA ASN A 151 11.69 4.60 4.68
C ASN A 151 10.69 5.47 5.42
N THR A 152 9.56 4.86 5.79
CA THR A 152 8.41 5.56 6.40
C THR A 152 8.20 5.23 7.87
N GLY A 153 8.96 4.28 8.42
CA GLY A 153 8.75 3.72 9.76
C GLY A 153 7.45 2.91 9.91
N SER A 154 6.75 2.63 8.79
CA SER A 154 5.46 1.94 8.83
C SER A 154 5.63 0.47 9.21
N LEU A 155 4.76 0.00 10.10
CA LEU A 155 4.61 -1.42 10.43
C LEU A 155 3.29 -1.92 9.85
N THR A 156 3.36 -3.01 9.08
CA THR A 156 2.21 -3.65 8.45
C THR A 156 2.29 -5.16 8.63
N THR A 157 1.15 -5.84 8.72
CA THR A 157 1.12 -7.30 8.74
C THR A 157 0.57 -7.81 7.42
N SER A 158 1.36 -8.59 6.70
CA SER A 158 0.92 -9.34 5.53
C SER A 158 0.25 -10.63 5.99
N ARG A 159 -0.88 -10.99 5.39
CA ARG A 159 -1.59 -12.22 5.68
C ARG A 159 -2.04 -12.90 4.39
N MET A 160 -1.67 -14.17 4.26
CA MET A 160 -2.04 -15.05 3.13
C MET A 160 -2.74 -16.29 3.66
N ALA A 161 -3.59 -16.92 2.86
CA ALA A 161 -4.22 -18.19 3.21
C ALA A 161 -3.78 -19.32 2.27
N ILE A 162 -3.64 -20.52 2.83
CA ILE A 162 -3.41 -21.77 2.11
C ILE A 162 -4.63 -22.68 2.32
N ASP A 163 -5.19 -23.20 1.24
CA ASP A 163 -6.30 -24.15 1.25
C ASP A 163 -5.84 -25.54 1.72
N PRO A 164 -6.76 -26.44 2.15
CA PRO A 164 -6.43 -27.80 2.56
C PRO A 164 -5.67 -28.64 1.52
N ASP A 165 -5.73 -28.26 0.24
CA ASP A 165 -4.99 -28.89 -0.86
C ASP A 165 -3.56 -28.37 -1.03
N GLY A 166 -3.12 -27.44 -0.18
CA GLY A 166 -1.79 -26.84 -0.20
C GLY A 166 -1.63 -25.68 -1.19
N THR A 167 -2.70 -25.25 -1.86
CA THR A 167 -2.65 -24.10 -2.78
C THR A 167 -2.98 -22.80 -2.08
N PHE A 168 -2.41 -21.67 -2.54
CA PHE A 168 -2.79 -20.37 -2.02
C PHE A 168 -4.21 -20.01 -2.43
N VAL A 169 -5.00 -19.50 -1.47
CA VAL A 169 -6.26 -18.81 -1.74
C VAL A 169 -5.97 -17.65 -2.70
N LYS A 170 -6.80 -17.49 -3.74
CA LYS A 170 -6.56 -16.52 -4.82
C LYS A 170 -7.56 -15.38 -4.79
N ALA A 171 -7.14 -14.22 -5.27
CA ALA A 171 -7.98 -13.05 -5.48
C ALA A 171 -7.74 -12.42 -6.86
N SER A 172 -8.81 -11.89 -7.45
CA SER A 172 -8.75 -10.93 -8.56
C SER A 172 -8.72 -9.51 -7.98
N ILE A 173 -7.98 -8.60 -8.61
CA ILE A 173 -8.00 -7.18 -8.25
C ILE A 173 -8.15 -6.31 -9.51
N PRO A 174 -8.75 -5.11 -9.40
CA PRO A 174 -8.83 -4.18 -10.52
C PRO A 174 -7.46 -3.89 -11.16
N GLY A 175 -7.42 -3.93 -12.49
CA GLY A 175 -6.20 -3.67 -13.27
C GLY A 175 -5.25 -4.87 -13.41
N VAL A 176 -5.61 -6.05 -12.90
CA VAL A 176 -4.82 -7.29 -13.05
C VAL A 176 -5.68 -8.37 -13.71
N LEU A 177 -5.16 -9.00 -14.76
CA LEU A 177 -5.84 -10.08 -15.48
C LEU A 177 -5.63 -11.43 -14.77
N GLY A 178 -6.73 -12.05 -14.32
CA GLY A 178 -6.72 -13.36 -13.67
C GLY A 178 -6.73 -13.30 -12.14
N THR A 179 -6.52 -14.46 -11.51
CA THR A 179 -6.48 -14.62 -10.06
C THR A 179 -5.10 -15.11 -9.62
N PHE A 180 -4.61 -14.56 -8.53
CA PHE A 180 -3.26 -14.84 -7.99
C PHE A 180 -3.35 -14.94 -6.47
N PRO A 181 -2.32 -15.49 -5.77
CA PRO A 181 -2.30 -15.56 -4.32
C PRO A 181 -2.78 -14.26 -3.66
N ALA A 182 -3.82 -14.39 -2.84
CA ALA A 182 -4.44 -13.27 -2.12
C ALA A 182 -3.56 -12.87 -0.94
N VAL A 183 -3.42 -11.56 -0.76
CA VAL A 183 -2.61 -10.96 0.30
C VAL A 183 -3.40 -9.84 0.95
N ASP A 184 -3.76 -10.00 2.22
CA ASP A 184 -4.31 -8.94 3.04
C ASP A 184 -3.13 -8.17 3.67
N LEU A 185 -3.06 -6.85 3.44
CA LEU A 185 -2.05 -6.00 4.08
C LEU A 185 -2.69 -5.15 5.16
N PHE A 186 -2.49 -5.57 6.41
CA PHE A 186 -3.04 -4.89 7.60
C PHE A 186 -2.23 -3.67 7.97
N LEU A 187 -2.96 -2.57 8.17
CA LEU A 187 -2.52 -1.41 8.91
C LEU A 187 -2.85 -1.64 10.39
N LEU A 188 -1.81 -1.60 11.21
CA LEU A 188 -1.91 -1.75 12.66
C LEU A 188 -2.36 -0.44 13.30
N ASP A 189 -3.14 -0.54 14.38
CA ASP A 189 -3.66 0.60 15.15
C ASP A 189 -4.16 1.74 14.27
N PRO A 190 -5.13 1.48 13.36
CA PRO A 190 -5.45 2.41 12.29
C PRO A 190 -6.13 3.69 12.81
N VAL A 191 -6.61 3.71 14.04
CA VAL A 191 -7.48 4.76 14.57
C VAL A 191 -6.69 5.99 15.03
N GLY A 192 -7.12 7.17 14.58
CA GLY A 192 -6.70 8.44 15.20
C GLY A 192 -5.24 8.80 15.00
N ALA A 193 -4.54 8.24 14.00
CA ALA A 193 -3.11 8.52 13.80
C ALA A 193 -2.80 10.00 13.53
N LYS A 194 -3.79 10.79 13.08
CA LYS A 194 -3.64 12.23 12.80
C LYS A 194 -4.43 13.13 13.76
N THR A 195 -5.49 12.61 14.38
CA THR A 195 -6.39 13.40 15.23
C THR A 195 -6.44 12.94 16.68
N GLY A 196 -5.95 11.74 16.98
CA GLY A 196 -6.00 11.10 18.28
C GLY A 196 -7.29 10.33 18.59
N SER A 197 -8.29 10.33 17.69
CA SER A 197 -9.56 9.63 17.93
C SER A 197 -10.24 9.17 16.64
N LEU A 198 -11.10 8.16 16.73
CA LEU A 198 -11.87 7.65 15.59
C LEU A 198 -12.83 8.68 15.01
N LEU A 199 -13.50 9.44 15.88
CA LEU A 199 -14.47 10.49 15.56
C LEU A 199 -13.93 11.83 16.08
N PRO A 200 -13.03 12.49 15.34
CA PRO A 200 -12.33 13.68 15.80
C PRO A 200 -13.21 14.89 16.13
N THR A 201 -14.40 14.99 15.57
CA THR A 201 -15.37 16.05 15.89
C THR A 201 -16.19 15.76 17.14
N GLY A 202 -16.06 14.55 17.69
CA GLY A 202 -16.88 14.06 18.81
C GLY A 202 -18.28 13.56 18.41
N SER A 203 -18.67 13.73 17.15
CA SER A 203 -19.99 13.33 16.63
C SER A 203 -19.85 12.21 15.59
N VAL A 204 -20.84 11.31 15.54
CA VAL A 204 -20.92 10.29 14.47
C VAL A 204 -21.27 10.95 13.13
N VAL A 205 -22.12 11.97 13.18
CA VAL A 205 -22.53 12.80 12.04
C VAL A 205 -22.49 14.27 12.47
N ASP A 206 -21.82 15.09 11.68
CA ASP A 206 -21.85 16.55 11.74
C ASP A 206 -22.78 17.11 10.66
N VAL A 207 -23.35 18.29 10.91
CA VAL A 207 -24.05 19.09 9.89
C VAL A 207 -23.18 20.30 9.54
N ILE A 208 -22.80 20.39 8.26
CA ILE A 208 -21.92 21.44 7.72
C ILE A 208 -22.55 21.99 6.46
N ASP A 209 -22.85 23.29 6.43
CA ASP A 209 -23.54 23.97 5.32
C ASP A 209 -24.82 23.25 4.85
N GLY A 210 -25.52 22.59 5.78
CA GLY A 210 -26.74 21.82 5.51
C GLY A 210 -26.52 20.36 5.05
N TYR A 211 -25.27 19.93 4.92
CA TYR A 211 -24.90 18.56 4.54
C TYR A 211 -24.52 17.72 5.76
N HIS A 212 -25.00 16.48 5.81
CA HIS A 212 -24.61 15.49 6.79
C HIS A 212 -23.31 14.82 6.38
N VAL A 213 -22.31 14.88 7.26
CA VAL A 213 -21.01 14.25 7.04
C VAL A 213 -20.55 13.48 8.27
N SER A 214 -19.88 12.35 8.06
CA SER A 214 -19.11 11.69 9.10
C SER A 214 -17.64 12.04 8.94
N CYS A 215 -17.04 12.60 9.98
CA CYS A 215 -15.60 12.84 10.04
C CYS A 215 -14.93 11.68 10.78
N VAL A 216 -14.16 10.86 10.07
CA VAL A 216 -13.56 9.62 10.61
C VAL A 216 -12.05 9.66 10.43
N ASP A 217 -11.27 9.31 11.47
CA ASP A 217 -9.82 9.07 11.34
C ASP A 217 -9.52 7.59 11.62
N ALA A 218 -9.43 6.83 10.53
CA ALA A 218 -8.99 5.44 10.52
C ALA A 218 -8.16 5.19 9.27
N ALA A 219 -6.87 4.86 9.40
CA ALA A 219 -5.82 4.85 8.39
C ALA A 219 -5.52 6.22 7.74
N VAL A 220 -6.53 7.05 7.52
CA VAL A 220 -6.42 8.44 7.08
C VAL A 220 -7.64 9.22 7.58
N PRO A 221 -7.49 10.50 7.98
CA PRO A 221 -8.64 11.35 8.27
C PRO A 221 -9.42 11.61 7.00
N MET A 222 -10.73 11.36 7.05
CA MET A 222 -11.63 11.47 5.91
C MET A 222 -12.98 12.05 6.30
N VAL A 223 -13.53 12.84 5.39
CA VAL A 223 -14.88 13.39 5.44
C VAL A 223 -15.74 12.57 4.48
N ILE A 224 -16.80 11.96 5.01
CA ILE A 224 -17.66 11.02 4.29
C ILE A 224 -19.06 11.62 4.21
N ALA A 225 -19.54 11.88 2.99
CA ALA A 225 -20.82 12.52 2.77
C ALA A 225 -21.74 11.67 1.88
N SER A 226 -23.05 11.89 1.98
CA SER A 226 -24.03 11.20 1.13
C SER A 226 -24.07 11.85 -0.25
N ALA A 227 -23.92 11.07 -1.32
CA ALA A 227 -23.99 11.59 -2.69
C ALA A 227 -25.34 12.26 -2.98
N ARG A 228 -26.44 11.70 -2.46
CA ARG A 228 -27.79 12.21 -2.72
C ARG A 228 -28.01 13.63 -2.23
N GLU A 229 -27.36 14.05 -1.14
CA GLU A 229 -27.48 15.41 -0.61
C GLU A 229 -26.83 16.44 -1.54
N PHE A 230 -25.83 16.02 -2.31
CA PHE A 230 -25.22 16.81 -3.38
C PHE A 230 -25.92 16.67 -4.74
N GLY A 231 -27.08 16.00 -4.81
CA GLY A 231 -27.76 15.71 -6.07
C GLY A 231 -27.01 14.69 -6.95
N LYS A 232 -26.21 13.82 -6.33
CA LYS A 232 -25.36 12.80 -6.97
C LYS A 232 -25.80 11.39 -6.58
N THR A 233 -25.31 10.39 -7.30
CA THR A 233 -25.58 8.96 -7.07
C THR A 233 -24.35 8.18 -6.61
N ALA A 234 -23.16 8.78 -6.61
CA ALA A 234 -21.86 8.12 -6.45
C ALA A 234 -21.49 7.17 -7.61
N HIS A 235 -22.12 7.33 -8.78
CA HIS A 235 -21.90 6.51 -9.98
C HIS A 235 -21.49 7.34 -11.21
N GLU A 236 -21.36 8.64 -11.05
CA GLU A 236 -20.99 9.56 -12.12
C GLU A 236 -19.62 9.22 -12.70
N PRO A 237 -19.41 9.36 -14.01
CA PRO A 237 -18.08 9.36 -14.59
C PRO A 237 -17.20 10.44 -13.93
N VAL A 238 -15.91 10.15 -13.74
CA VAL A 238 -14.96 11.12 -13.16
C VAL A 238 -14.96 12.43 -13.94
N THR A 239 -15.03 12.36 -15.27
CA THR A 239 -15.08 13.53 -16.16
C THR A 239 -16.30 14.41 -15.93
N GLU A 240 -17.44 13.82 -15.57
CA GLU A 240 -18.67 14.56 -15.28
C GLU A 240 -18.53 15.33 -13.97
N LEU A 241 -18.05 14.66 -12.90
CA LEU A 241 -17.85 15.32 -11.61
C LEU A 241 -16.77 16.41 -11.65
N VAL A 242 -15.69 16.20 -12.41
CA VAL A 242 -14.65 17.21 -12.63
C VAL A 242 -15.22 18.46 -13.32
N SER A 243 -16.22 18.27 -14.19
CA SER A 243 -16.83 19.38 -14.93
C SER A 243 -17.95 20.09 -14.15
N ASP A 244 -18.43 19.50 -13.06
CA ASP A 244 -19.48 20.07 -12.21
C ASP A 244 -18.92 21.05 -11.17
N THR A 245 -18.72 22.30 -11.60
CA THR A 245 -18.17 23.35 -10.75
C THR A 245 -19.07 23.72 -9.56
N ALA A 246 -20.38 23.53 -9.67
CA ALA A 246 -21.32 23.81 -8.60
C ALA A 246 -21.16 22.81 -7.46
N PHE A 247 -21.15 21.52 -7.78
CA PHE A 247 -20.88 20.44 -6.85
C PHE A 247 -19.50 20.60 -6.20
N LEU A 248 -18.45 20.81 -7.00
CA LEU A 248 -17.08 20.94 -6.49
C LEU A 248 -16.94 22.09 -5.48
N ARG A 249 -17.59 23.22 -5.74
CA ARG A 249 -17.61 24.36 -4.81
C ARG A 249 -18.30 24.01 -3.49
N GLN A 250 -19.44 23.32 -3.53
CA GLN A 250 -20.17 22.90 -2.33
C GLN A 250 -19.37 21.86 -1.53
N ALA A 251 -18.87 20.82 -2.20
CA ALA A 251 -18.05 19.78 -1.59
C ALA A 251 -16.78 20.37 -0.94
N ASN A 252 -16.12 21.32 -1.60
CA ASN A 252 -14.93 21.99 -1.08
C ASN A 252 -15.23 22.81 0.18
N ALA A 253 -16.35 23.54 0.22
CA ALA A 253 -16.75 24.30 1.41
C ALA A 253 -16.95 23.38 2.62
N VAL A 254 -17.70 22.29 2.42
CA VAL A 254 -17.94 21.26 3.45
C VAL A 254 -16.63 20.61 3.89
N TRP A 255 -15.77 20.25 2.94
CA TRP A 255 -14.48 19.60 3.21
C TRP A 255 -13.54 20.47 4.05
N ILE A 256 -13.40 21.76 3.73
CA ILE A 256 -12.54 22.69 4.48
C ILE A 256 -13.05 22.84 5.92
N GLU A 257 -14.35 23.07 6.09
CA GLU A 257 -14.94 23.25 7.41
C GLU A 257 -14.86 21.97 8.26
N ALA A 258 -15.12 20.81 7.66
CA ALA A 258 -14.93 19.53 8.32
C ALA A 258 -13.47 19.34 8.77
N GLY A 259 -12.50 19.61 7.90
CA GLY A 259 -11.08 19.53 8.24
C GLY A 259 -10.66 20.42 9.41
N LEU A 260 -11.27 21.61 9.54
CA LEU A 260 -11.05 22.49 10.69
C LEU A 260 -11.62 21.88 11.97
N ARG A 261 -12.86 21.36 11.93
CA ARG A 261 -13.52 20.72 13.09
C ARG A 261 -12.82 19.44 13.53
N MET A 262 -12.16 18.73 12.61
CA MET A 262 -11.35 17.55 12.92
C MET A 262 -10.08 17.87 13.71
N GLY A 263 -9.68 19.14 13.84
CA GLY A 263 -8.48 19.53 14.58
C GLY A 263 -7.19 18.94 14.00
N LEU A 264 -7.09 18.87 12.67
CA LEU A 264 -5.96 18.28 11.96
C LEU A 264 -4.63 18.97 12.30
N ARG A 265 -3.55 18.20 12.32
CA ARG A 265 -2.22 18.69 12.69
C ARG A 265 -1.18 18.42 11.60
N HIS A 266 -0.22 19.34 11.50
CA HIS A 266 1.02 19.15 10.78
C HIS A 266 1.91 18.07 11.45
N PRO A 267 2.93 17.54 10.75
CA PRO A 267 3.86 16.58 11.34
C PRO A 267 4.59 17.09 12.59
N ASP A 268 4.76 18.41 12.74
CA ASP A 268 5.33 19.05 13.93
C ASP A 268 4.34 19.20 15.09
N GLY A 269 3.10 18.72 14.92
CA GLY A 269 2.04 18.77 15.92
C GLY A 269 1.23 20.06 15.95
N SER A 270 1.57 21.09 15.16
CA SER A 270 0.80 22.33 15.08
C SER A 270 -0.54 22.13 14.37
N LEU A 271 -1.59 22.85 14.78
CA LEU A 271 -2.90 22.77 14.13
C LEU A 271 -2.86 23.35 12.71
N MET A 272 -3.47 22.65 11.77
CA MET A 272 -3.62 23.15 10.40
C MET A 272 -4.61 24.31 10.37
N SER A 273 -4.17 25.44 9.82
CA SER A 273 -5.06 26.58 9.55
C SER A 273 -6.00 26.30 8.38
N ARG A 274 -7.03 27.14 8.20
CA ARG A 274 -7.92 27.07 7.02
C ARG A 274 -7.12 27.10 5.71
N ASN A 275 -6.13 27.98 5.61
CA ASN A 275 -5.29 28.08 4.42
C ASN A 275 -4.45 26.80 4.21
N ALA A 276 -3.93 26.21 5.29
CA ALA A 276 -3.20 24.94 5.21
C ALA A 276 -4.09 23.79 4.75
N ILE A 277 -5.35 23.75 5.18
CA ILE A 277 -6.32 22.74 4.71
C ILE A 277 -6.63 22.95 3.22
N VAL A 278 -6.93 24.18 2.80
CA VAL A 278 -7.18 24.52 1.38
C VAL A 278 -6.03 24.06 0.47
N GLN A 279 -4.79 24.24 0.93
CA GLN A 279 -3.57 23.88 0.19
C GLN A 279 -3.13 22.43 0.43
N SER A 280 -3.83 21.67 1.27
CA SER A 280 -3.42 20.33 1.62
C SER A 280 -3.55 19.40 0.42
N GLU A 281 -2.50 18.63 0.14
CA GLU A 281 -2.52 17.58 -0.88
C GLU A 281 -2.78 16.20 -0.26
N THR A 282 -2.73 16.10 1.06
CA THR A 282 -2.71 14.83 1.78
C THR A 282 -3.93 14.60 2.65
N ILE A 283 -4.38 15.56 3.46
CA ILE A 283 -5.46 15.37 4.46
C ILE A 283 -6.35 16.61 4.70
N PRO A 284 -7.61 16.44 5.12
CA PRO A 284 -8.32 15.17 5.18
C PRO A 284 -8.71 14.76 3.76
N LYS A 285 -9.05 13.49 3.57
CA LYS A 285 -9.63 13.00 2.31
C LYS A 285 -11.13 13.33 2.27
N PHE A 286 -11.74 13.33 1.10
CA PHE A 286 -13.18 13.52 0.96
C PHE A 286 -13.78 12.40 0.10
N CYS A 287 -14.99 11.96 0.42
CA CYS A 287 -15.75 11.12 -0.49
C CYS A 287 -17.25 11.39 -0.40
N ILE A 288 -17.92 11.13 -1.52
CA ILE A 288 -19.36 10.92 -1.53
C ILE A 288 -19.65 9.43 -1.71
N VAL A 289 -20.64 8.93 -0.95
CA VAL A 289 -21.05 7.53 -0.97
C VAL A 289 -22.50 7.35 -1.38
N GLY A 290 -22.82 6.20 -1.95
CA GLY A 290 -24.15 5.84 -2.42
C GLY A 290 -24.37 4.32 -2.44
N GLU A 291 -25.54 3.92 -2.91
CA GLU A 291 -25.94 2.52 -3.04
C GLU A 291 -25.04 1.76 -4.02
N PRO A 292 -24.59 0.53 -3.70
CA PRO A 292 -23.84 -0.31 -4.63
C PRO A 292 -24.69 -0.76 -5.83
N ARG A 293 -24.05 -1.07 -6.97
CA ARG A 293 -24.69 -1.56 -8.21
C ARG A 293 -24.02 -2.79 -8.83
N HIS A 294 -22.85 -3.16 -8.36
CA HIS A 294 -21.94 -4.14 -8.95
C HIS A 294 -21.51 -5.23 -7.96
N GLY A 295 -22.35 -5.51 -6.95
CA GLY A 295 -22.13 -6.58 -5.98
C GLY A 295 -21.18 -6.22 -4.84
N GLY A 296 -20.81 -4.94 -4.70
CA GLY A 296 -20.17 -4.42 -3.50
C GLY A 296 -21.19 -4.11 -2.40
N ASP A 297 -20.68 -3.65 -1.26
CA ASP A 297 -21.47 -3.21 -0.11
C ASP A 297 -21.82 -1.71 -0.20
N ILE A 298 -20.93 -0.90 -0.77
CA ILE A 298 -21.09 0.57 -0.86
C ILE A 298 -20.39 1.12 -2.09
N ALA A 299 -21.01 2.09 -2.77
CA ALA A 299 -20.38 2.80 -3.90
C ALA A 299 -19.75 4.12 -3.43
N VAL A 300 -18.60 4.48 -4.03
CA VAL A 300 -17.86 5.69 -3.67
C VAL A 300 -17.37 6.49 -4.88
N ARG A 301 -17.33 7.81 -4.70
CA ARG A 301 -16.45 8.72 -5.45
C ARG A 301 -15.50 9.38 -4.48
N TYR A 302 -14.22 9.08 -4.65
CA TYR A 302 -13.15 9.44 -3.73
C TYR A 302 -12.30 10.59 -4.28
N PHE A 303 -11.95 11.51 -3.40
CA PHE A 303 -11.17 12.70 -3.72
C PHE A 303 -9.87 12.63 -2.94
N THR A 304 -8.75 12.65 -3.66
CA THR A 304 -7.55 13.27 -3.09
C THR A 304 -7.84 14.76 -2.99
N PRO A 305 -7.39 15.48 -1.95
CA PRO A 305 -7.88 16.82 -1.62
C PRO A 305 -8.13 17.76 -2.80
N GLN A 306 -7.23 17.73 -3.80
CA GLN A 306 -7.27 18.61 -4.96
C GLN A 306 -7.93 17.99 -6.22
N THR A 307 -8.14 16.68 -6.28
CA THR A 307 -8.56 15.98 -7.52
C THR A 307 -9.43 14.75 -7.24
N ILE A 308 -10.37 14.48 -8.15
CA ILE A 308 -11.16 13.25 -8.12
C ILE A 308 -10.27 12.07 -8.51
N HIS A 309 -10.29 11.01 -7.72
CA HIS A 309 -9.48 9.83 -7.95
C HIS A 309 -10.15 8.92 -8.98
N ALA A 310 -9.39 8.45 -9.97
CA ALA A 310 -9.89 7.51 -10.98
C ALA A 310 -10.24 6.12 -10.42
N THR A 311 -9.76 5.82 -9.21
CA THR A 311 -10.05 4.57 -8.49
C THR A 311 -10.45 4.88 -7.03
N MET A 312 -9.70 4.38 -6.05
CA MET A 312 -9.74 4.79 -4.65
C MET A 312 -8.36 4.57 -4.02
N ALA A 313 -7.92 5.49 -3.15
CA ALA A 313 -6.71 5.26 -2.37
C ALA A 313 -6.97 4.20 -1.30
N VAL A 314 -5.99 3.33 -1.06
CA VAL A 314 -6.08 2.23 -0.09
C VAL A 314 -6.48 2.70 1.31
N SER A 315 -5.79 3.72 1.85
CA SER A 315 -6.08 4.22 3.19
C SER A 315 -7.48 4.82 3.30
N GLY A 316 -7.96 5.47 2.24
CA GLY A 316 -9.35 5.93 2.14
C GLY A 316 -10.34 4.76 2.13
N GLY A 317 -10.02 3.67 1.43
CA GLY A 317 -10.81 2.44 1.45
C GLY A 317 -10.92 1.83 2.85
N CYS A 318 -9.80 1.72 3.54
CA CYS A 318 -9.77 1.27 4.94
C CYS A 318 -10.60 2.18 5.87
N CYS A 319 -10.48 3.50 5.72
CA CYS A 319 -11.27 4.45 6.48
C CYS A 319 -12.78 4.27 6.25
N LEU A 320 -13.18 4.16 4.98
CA LEU A 320 -14.58 3.98 4.60
C LEU A 320 -15.12 2.64 5.13
N ALA A 321 -14.34 1.57 5.01
CA ALA A 321 -14.69 0.27 5.56
C ALA A 321 -14.94 0.35 7.07
N VAL A 322 -14.05 1.00 7.83
CA VAL A 322 -14.26 1.24 9.27
C VAL A 322 -15.53 2.04 9.52
N ALA A 323 -15.81 3.07 8.72
CA ALA A 323 -17.02 3.88 8.87
C ALA A 323 -18.31 3.06 8.70
N THR A 324 -18.32 2.01 7.86
CA THR A 324 -19.48 1.10 7.72
C THR A 324 -19.79 0.28 8.98
N LEU A 325 -18.87 0.25 9.95
CA LEU A 325 -19.09 -0.41 11.25
C LEU A 325 -19.54 0.57 12.36
N ILE A 326 -19.55 1.88 12.11
CA ILE A 326 -19.92 2.90 13.11
C ILE A 326 -21.43 3.14 13.03
N PRO A 327 -22.23 2.70 14.03
CA PRO A 327 -23.69 2.82 13.95
C PRO A 327 -24.13 4.28 13.81
N GLY A 328 -24.94 4.55 12.78
CA GLY A 328 -25.46 5.89 12.48
C GLY A 328 -24.53 6.79 11.67
N SER A 329 -23.33 6.32 11.29
CA SER A 329 -22.48 7.07 10.36
C SER A 329 -23.11 7.14 8.97
N VAL A 330 -22.68 8.12 8.17
CA VAL A 330 -23.13 8.24 6.77
C VAL A 330 -22.88 6.96 5.98
N ALA A 331 -21.73 6.30 6.18
CA ALA A 331 -21.39 5.05 5.50
C ALA A 331 -22.24 3.86 6.00
N TYR A 332 -22.53 3.80 7.30
CA TYR A 332 -23.35 2.76 7.91
C TYR A 332 -24.77 2.71 7.35
N HIS A 333 -25.33 3.85 6.92
CA HIS A 333 -26.63 3.92 6.27
C HIS A 333 -26.70 3.23 4.90
N PHE A 334 -25.58 3.13 4.19
CA PHE A 334 -25.51 2.42 2.92
C PHE A 334 -25.06 0.96 3.10
N ALA A 335 -24.10 0.74 4.00
CA ALA A 335 -23.58 -0.57 4.33
C ALA A 335 -23.52 -0.74 5.85
N SER A 336 -24.56 -1.31 6.44
CA SER A 336 -24.56 -1.62 7.87
C SER A 336 -23.76 -2.88 8.14
N LYS A 337 -22.51 -2.74 8.57
CA LYS A 337 -21.67 -3.85 9.05
C LYS A 337 -21.70 -3.88 10.57
N SER A 338 -21.73 -5.07 11.15
CA SER A 338 -21.77 -5.26 12.60
C SER A 338 -20.56 -6.04 13.07
N ALA A 339 -19.96 -5.56 14.17
CA ALA A 339 -18.97 -6.31 14.92
C ALA A 339 -19.65 -7.14 16.00
N THR A 340 -19.04 -8.28 16.36
CA THR A 340 -19.46 -9.12 17.48
C THR A 340 -18.64 -8.85 18.74
N GLN A 341 -19.01 -9.42 19.89
CA GLN A 341 -18.21 -9.30 21.12
C GLN A 341 -16.78 -9.84 20.96
N HIS A 342 -16.60 -10.83 20.10
CA HIS A 342 -15.28 -11.37 19.76
C HIS A 342 -14.67 -10.62 18.58
N LEU A 343 -13.34 -10.49 18.62
CA LEU A 343 -12.56 -9.93 17.51
C LEU A 343 -12.69 -10.85 16.29
N ARG A 344 -13.20 -10.30 15.18
CA ARG A 344 -13.43 -11.05 13.93
C ARG A 344 -13.10 -10.20 12.72
N ASP A 345 -12.81 -10.90 11.62
CA ASP A 345 -12.68 -10.30 10.30
C ASP A 345 -14.06 -9.97 9.74
N ILE A 346 -14.23 -8.72 9.32
CA ILE A 346 -15.45 -8.21 8.71
C ILE A 346 -15.08 -7.68 7.34
N ASN A 347 -15.59 -8.35 6.31
CA ASN A 347 -15.33 -7.99 4.92
C ASN A 347 -16.22 -6.83 4.49
N VAL A 348 -15.62 -5.84 3.85
CA VAL A 348 -16.33 -4.72 3.21
C VAL A 348 -15.78 -4.56 1.78
N VAL A 349 -16.67 -4.66 0.80
CA VAL A 349 -16.37 -4.53 -0.62
C VAL A 349 -16.85 -3.17 -1.11
N ILE A 350 -15.93 -2.33 -1.57
CA ILE A 350 -16.22 -0.95 -1.96
C ILE A 350 -16.17 -0.82 -3.48
N GLU A 351 -17.24 -0.34 -4.09
CA GLU A 351 -17.29 -0.05 -5.53
C GLU A 351 -16.72 1.33 -5.81
N HIS A 352 -15.76 1.40 -6.73
CA HIS A 352 -15.15 2.64 -7.19
C HIS A 352 -15.09 2.66 -8.73
N PRO A 353 -14.72 3.78 -9.40
CA PRO A 353 -14.84 3.89 -10.86
C PRO A 353 -14.05 2.87 -11.69
N ALA A 354 -13.13 2.12 -11.07
CA ALA A 354 -12.30 1.13 -11.75
C ALA A 354 -12.58 -0.31 -11.30
N GLY A 355 -13.57 -0.54 -10.45
CA GLY A 355 -13.97 -1.87 -9.99
C GLY A 355 -14.22 -1.95 -8.49
N LEU A 356 -13.84 -3.08 -7.90
CA LEU A 356 -14.08 -3.40 -6.49
C LEU A 356 -12.78 -3.33 -5.69
N LEU A 357 -12.84 -2.69 -4.52
CA LEU A 357 -11.81 -2.75 -3.50
C LEU A 357 -12.31 -3.60 -2.33
N GLU A 358 -11.74 -4.78 -2.15
CA GLU A 358 -11.98 -5.60 -0.97
C GLU A 358 -11.14 -5.13 0.21
N THR A 359 -11.78 -4.98 1.36
CA THR A 359 -11.16 -4.63 2.64
C THR A 359 -11.61 -5.59 3.72
N VAL A 360 -10.75 -5.77 4.73
CA VAL A 360 -11.01 -6.60 5.90
C VAL A 360 -10.79 -5.75 7.14
N VAL A 361 -11.82 -5.55 7.93
CA VAL A 361 -11.74 -4.84 9.21
C VAL A 361 -11.73 -5.88 10.31
N GLN A 362 -10.68 -5.90 11.13
CA GLN A 362 -10.66 -6.74 12.33
C GLN A 362 -11.20 -5.92 13.51
N ALA A 363 -12.43 -6.21 13.92
CA ALA A 363 -13.11 -5.42 14.94
C ALA A 363 -13.92 -6.28 15.92
N ARG A 364 -14.22 -5.67 17.08
CA ARG A 364 -15.18 -6.17 18.07
C ARG A 364 -16.12 -5.05 18.50
N SER A 365 -17.33 -5.41 18.90
CA SER A 365 -18.30 -4.47 19.47
C SER A 365 -17.79 -3.90 20.79
N SER A 366 -18.13 -2.64 21.09
CA SER A 366 -17.99 -2.03 22.42
C SER A 366 -19.26 -1.23 22.75
N GLU A 367 -19.34 -0.64 23.95
CA GLU A 367 -20.53 0.10 24.40
C GLU A 367 -20.91 1.30 23.53
N HIS A 368 -19.94 1.94 22.86
CA HIS A 368 -20.19 3.15 22.06
C HIS A 368 -19.86 2.96 20.58
N ASN A 369 -18.60 2.65 20.26
CA ASN A 369 -18.11 2.47 18.90
C ASN A 369 -17.34 1.16 18.79
N PRO A 370 -17.29 0.50 17.61
CA PRO A 370 -16.49 -0.71 17.47
C PRO A 370 -15.02 -0.43 17.83
N THR A 371 -14.39 -1.35 18.57
CA THR A 371 -12.93 -1.34 18.72
C THR A 371 -12.34 -1.93 17.44
N ILE A 372 -11.57 -1.11 16.72
CA ILE A 372 -10.88 -1.51 15.50
C ILE A 372 -9.45 -1.89 15.86
N ALA A 373 -9.10 -3.17 15.74
CA ALA A 373 -7.74 -3.63 16.01
C ALA A 373 -6.84 -3.40 14.79
N MET A 374 -7.31 -3.80 13.61
CA MET A 374 -6.57 -3.67 12.37
C MET A 374 -7.52 -3.48 11.19
N VAL A 375 -7.01 -2.92 10.10
CA VAL A 375 -7.73 -2.86 8.83
C VAL A 375 -6.80 -3.18 7.68
N ALA A 376 -7.22 -4.09 6.81
CA ALA A 376 -6.50 -4.47 5.62
C ALA A 376 -7.26 -4.12 4.35
N TYR A 377 -6.47 -4.01 3.29
CA TYR A 377 -6.93 -4.02 1.92
C TYR A 377 -6.38 -5.28 1.27
N ARG A 378 -7.22 -5.93 0.46
CA ARG A 378 -6.81 -7.13 -0.26
C ARG A 378 -6.06 -6.75 -1.53
N ARG A 379 -4.95 -7.43 -1.74
CA ARG A 379 -4.17 -7.42 -2.98
C ARG A 379 -3.96 -8.85 -3.46
N SER A 380 -3.33 -8.95 -4.61
CA SER A 380 -2.77 -10.22 -5.07
C SER A 380 -1.32 -10.01 -5.45
N ALA A 381 -0.50 -11.04 -5.28
CA ALA A 381 0.92 -10.99 -5.56
C ALA A 381 1.37 -12.17 -6.42
N GLN A 382 2.50 -12.00 -7.10
CA GLN A 382 3.07 -13.01 -7.97
C GLN A 382 4.58 -12.80 -8.10
N ILE A 383 5.36 -13.87 -7.98
CA ILE A 383 6.74 -13.89 -8.47
C ILE A 383 6.68 -14.13 -9.98
N LEU A 384 7.20 -13.18 -10.76
CA LEU A 384 7.21 -13.25 -12.22
C LEU A 384 8.44 -14.02 -12.72
N MET A 385 9.59 -13.75 -12.12
CA MET A 385 10.86 -14.38 -12.46
C MET A 385 11.81 -14.29 -11.26
N LYS A 386 12.66 -15.30 -11.09
CA LYS A 386 13.79 -15.27 -10.16
C LYS A 386 15.05 -15.79 -10.84
N GLY A 387 16.20 -15.26 -10.45
CA GLY A 387 17.48 -15.57 -11.08
C GLY A 387 18.46 -14.41 -10.94
N HIS A 388 19.42 -14.32 -11.84
CA HIS A 388 20.48 -13.30 -11.78
C HIS A 388 20.47 -12.37 -12.99
N VAL A 389 20.76 -11.09 -12.75
CA VAL A 389 20.96 -10.07 -13.79
C VAL A 389 22.46 -9.84 -14.01
N PRO A 390 22.98 -10.05 -15.23
CA PRO A 390 24.35 -9.70 -15.57
C PRO A 390 24.58 -8.18 -15.58
N LEU A 391 25.68 -7.73 -14.98
CA LEU A 391 26.06 -6.33 -14.83
C LEU A 391 27.24 -6.00 -15.75
N TYR A 392 26.97 -5.86 -17.05
CA TYR A 392 27.99 -5.64 -18.09
C TYR A 392 28.79 -4.33 -17.94
N ASN A 393 28.21 -3.31 -17.31
CA ASN A 393 28.76 -1.95 -17.22
C ASN A 393 29.02 -1.51 -15.77
N ALA A 394 29.14 -2.44 -14.81
CA ALA A 394 29.44 -2.11 -13.42
C ALA A 394 30.82 -1.44 -13.29
N SER A 395 30.92 -0.39 -12.48
CA SER A 395 32.18 0.26 -12.13
C SER A 395 33.13 -0.72 -11.44
N ARG A 396 34.44 -0.44 -11.45
CA ARG A 396 35.42 -1.29 -10.76
C ARG A 396 35.16 -1.32 -9.25
N GLU A 397 34.69 -0.21 -8.71
CA GLU A 397 34.31 -0.03 -7.31
C GLU A 397 33.10 -0.92 -6.97
N LEU A 398 32.08 -0.94 -7.82
CA LEU A 398 30.93 -1.83 -7.65
C LEU A 398 31.35 -3.30 -7.76
N GLN A 399 32.16 -3.67 -8.76
CA GLN A 399 32.68 -5.03 -8.90
C GLN A 399 33.47 -5.48 -7.65
N SER A 400 34.31 -4.60 -7.10
CA SER A 400 35.08 -4.87 -5.88
C SER A 400 34.17 -5.04 -4.65
N ALA A 401 33.10 -4.25 -4.57
CA ALA A 401 32.13 -4.37 -3.48
C ALA A 401 31.27 -5.64 -3.58
N LEU A 402 30.92 -6.08 -4.79
CA LEU A 402 30.21 -7.36 -5.00
C LEU A 402 31.07 -8.57 -4.61
N GLU A 403 32.37 -8.52 -4.88
CA GLU A 403 33.33 -9.54 -4.42
C GLU A 403 33.35 -9.66 -2.89
N GLN A 404 33.19 -8.56 -2.17
CA GLN A 404 33.11 -8.55 -0.71
C GLN A 404 31.76 -9.07 -0.21
N ALA A 405 30.66 -8.72 -0.89
CA ALA A 405 29.30 -9.06 -0.49
C ALA A 405 28.87 -10.50 -0.83
N ARG A 406 29.52 -11.18 -1.78
CA ARG A 406 29.14 -12.53 -2.23
C ARG A 406 29.15 -13.61 -1.15
N HIS A 407 29.84 -13.35 -0.05
CA HIS A 407 29.95 -14.27 1.08
C HIS A 407 28.95 -14.00 2.20
N ALA A 408 28.05 -13.01 2.04
CA ALA A 408 27.02 -12.75 3.03
C ALA A 408 26.01 -13.91 3.09
N PRO A 409 25.59 -14.31 4.30
CA PRO A 409 24.70 -15.44 4.50
C PRO A 409 23.30 -15.17 3.96
N LEU A 410 22.58 -16.27 3.71
CA LEU A 410 21.13 -16.29 3.58
C LEU A 410 20.49 -16.28 4.96
#